data_AF-A0A8J0T2A6-F1
#
_entry.id   AF-A0A8J0T2A6-F1
#
_cell.length_a   1.000
_cell.length_b   1.000
_cell.length_c   1.000
_cell.angle_alpha   90.00
_cell.angle_beta   90.00
_cell.angle_gamma   90.00
#
_symmetry.space_group_name_H-M   'P 1'
#
loop_
_entity.id
_entity.type
_entity.pdbx_description
1 polymer ?
#
loop_
_entity_poly.entity_id
_entity_poly.type
_entity_poly.pdbx_seq_one_letter_code
_entity_poly.pdbx_strand_id
1 'polypeptide(L)'
;MEEASAICYQCFSLLIWIGVGIAMIVMGTIHKDNCEIQPYIPVFLLVTGAIHLITFFTVLMRLVCETFSSIVEGIIGSFSFGWFITGSVWVFSVYNSYEGHCDKNLYLFAFVILILEYSFMALFLCCCCWFSSLKTIFYERLQ
;
A
#
# COMPACT_ATOMS: atom_id res chain seq x y z
N MET A 1 -10.74 -17.26 -23.03
CA MET A 1 -10.75 -17.75 -21.63
C MET A 1 -9.75 -16.98 -20.76
N GLU A 2 -8.55 -16.70 -21.26
CA GLU A 2 -7.49 -15.95 -20.55
C GLU A 2 -7.89 -14.52 -20.16
N GLU A 3 -8.61 -13.81 -21.03
CA GLU A 3 -9.11 -12.45 -20.75
C GLU A 3 -10.15 -12.41 -19.63
N ALA A 4 -11.03 -13.41 -19.56
CA ALA A 4 -12.07 -13.49 -18.51
C ALA A 4 -11.45 -13.78 -17.13
N SER A 5 -10.40 -14.62 -17.07
CA SER A 5 -9.65 -14.84 -15.83
C SER A 5 -8.87 -13.60 -15.38
N ALA A 6 -8.30 -12.85 -16.31
CA ALA A 6 -7.57 -11.61 -16.00
C ALA A 6 -8.50 -10.53 -15.43
N ILE A 7 -9.69 -10.37 -16.01
CA ILE A 7 -10.72 -9.43 -15.51
C ILE A 7 -11.20 -9.84 -14.11
N CYS A 8 -11.45 -11.13 -13.87
CA CYS A 8 -11.88 -11.62 -12.56
C CYS A 8 -10.82 -11.35 -11.47
N TYR A 9 -9.55 -11.64 -11.77
CA TYR A 9 -8.44 -11.37 -10.85
C TYR A 9 -8.28 -9.88 -10.57
N GLN A 10 -8.40 -9.04 -11.60
CA GLN A 10 -8.34 -7.59 -11.46
C GLN A 10 -9.49 -7.06 -10.59
N CYS A 11 -10.74 -7.47 -10.84
CA CYS A 11 -11.89 -7.08 -10.03
C CYS A 11 -11.74 -7.52 -8.57
N PHE A 12 -11.27 -8.74 -8.35
CA PHE A 12 -11.04 -9.27 -7.00
C PHE A 12 -9.97 -8.47 -6.25
N SER A 13 -8.85 -8.17 -6.91
CA SER A 13 -7.80 -7.31 -6.36
C SER A 13 -8.34 -5.93 -5.98
N LEU A 14 -9.12 -5.28 -6.85
CA LEU A 14 -9.73 -3.97 -6.57
C LEU A 14 -10.65 -4.00 -5.35
N LEU A 15 -11.48 -5.02 -5.21
CA LEU A 15 -12.38 -5.16 -4.05
C LEU A 15 -11.60 -5.28 -2.73
N ILE A 16 -10.49 -6.01 -2.73
CA ILE A 16 -9.62 -6.14 -1.55
C ILE A 16 -9.03 -4.78 -1.18
N TRP A 17 -8.44 -4.06 -2.14
CA TRP A 17 -7.81 -2.76 -1.88
C TRP A 17 -8.81 -1.71 -1.37
N ILE A 18 -10.04 -1.71 -1.87
CA ILE A 18 -11.11 -0.84 -1.36
C ILE A 18 -11.44 -1.20 0.08
N GLY A 19 -11.64 -2.49 0.39
CA GLY A 19 -11.96 -2.95 1.74
C GLY A 19 -10.88 -2.56 2.75
N VAL A 20 -9.61 -2.75 2.39
CA VAL A 20 -8.46 -2.33 3.19
C VAL A 20 -8.40 -0.81 3.33
N GLY A 21 -8.63 -0.06 2.25
CA GLY A 21 -8.74 1.41 2.24
C GLY A 21 -9.75 1.94 3.27
N ILE A 22 -10.97 1.39 3.24
CA ILE A 22 -12.04 1.76 4.17
C ILE A 22 -11.67 1.40 5.61
N ALA A 23 -11.12 0.20 5.84
CA ALA A 23 -10.70 -0.22 7.17
C ALA A 23 -9.66 0.73 7.78
N MET A 24 -8.69 1.19 6.98
CA MET A 24 -7.70 2.17 7.45
C MET A 24 -8.32 3.51 7.81
N ILE A 25 -9.27 4.01 7.02
CA ILE A 25 -9.97 5.26 7.31
C ILE A 25 -10.80 5.15 8.59
N VAL A 26 -11.53 4.04 8.75
CA VAL A 26 -12.34 3.77 9.94
C VAL A 26 -11.47 3.67 11.19
N MET A 27 -10.38 2.90 11.14
CA MET A 27 -9.48 2.77 12.29
C MET A 27 -8.80 4.11 12.64
N GLY A 28 -8.36 4.86 11.63
CA GLY A 28 -7.73 6.17 11.82
C GLY A 28 -8.69 7.25 12.33
N THR A 29 -9.98 7.18 12.02
CA THR A 29 -10.99 8.14 12.53
C THR A 29 -11.45 7.81 13.94
N ILE A 30 -11.75 6.54 14.24
CA ILE A 30 -12.30 6.12 15.54
C ILE A 30 -11.28 6.31 16.68
N HIS A 31 -10.00 6.08 16.41
CA HIS A 31 -8.94 6.10 17.43
C HIS A 31 -8.02 7.33 17.29
N LYS A 32 -8.49 8.39 16.62
CA LYS A 32 -7.68 9.58 16.30
C LYS A 32 -7.01 10.20 17.52
N ASP A 33 -7.68 10.22 18.65
CA ASP A 33 -7.21 10.86 19.88
C ASP A 33 -6.66 9.87 20.92
N ASN A 34 -6.66 8.57 20.61
CA ASN A 34 -6.32 7.51 21.58
C ASN A 34 -4.82 7.18 21.61
N CYS A 35 -3.96 8.06 21.09
CA CYS A 35 -2.51 7.87 21.04
C CYS A 35 -1.77 9.20 21.18
N GLU A 36 -1.75 9.76 22.39
CA GLU A 36 -1.16 11.07 22.69
C GLU A 36 0.36 11.11 22.40
N ILE A 37 1.03 9.97 22.57
CA ILE A 37 2.47 9.85 22.34
C ILE A 37 2.84 10.03 20.86
N GLN A 38 1.93 9.68 19.94
CA GLN A 38 2.17 9.77 18.50
C GLN A 38 0.86 10.01 17.72
N PRO A 39 0.41 11.28 17.60
CA PRO A 39 -0.85 11.63 16.93
C PRO A 39 -0.80 11.44 15.40
N TYR A 40 0.36 11.10 14.84
CA TYR A 40 0.55 10.91 13.40
C TYR A 40 0.24 9.48 12.93
N ILE A 41 0.10 8.48 13.82
CA ILE A 41 -0.27 7.11 13.42
C ILE A 41 -1.68 7.05 12.80
N PRO A 42 -2.73 7.66 13.40
CA PRO A 42 -4.03 7.73 12.75
C PRO A 42 -4.01 8.49 11.42
N VAL A 43 -3.20 9.56 11.33
CA VAL A 43 -3.05 10.36 10.09
C VAL A 43 -2.40 9.54 8.98
N PHE A 44 -1.39 8.73 9.32
CA PHE A 44 -0.78 7.77 8.40
C PHE A 44 -1.84 6.85 7.79
N LEU A 45 -2.65 6.20 8.63
CA LEU A 45 -3.72 5.31 8.16
C LEU A 45 -4.76 6.04 7.28
N LEU A 46 -5.14 7.26 7.63
CA LEU A 46 -6.09 8.05 6.85
C LEU A 46 -5.59 8.37 5.45
N VAL A 47 -4.35 8.86 5.35
CA VAL A 47 -3.74 9.25 4.07
C VAL A 47 -3.48 8.02 3.21
N THR A 48 -2.92 6.94 3.77
CA THR A 48 -2.71 5.68 3.05
C THR A 48 -4.04 5.08 2.57
N GLY A 49 -5.07 5.10 3.41
CA GLY A 49 -6.43 4.69 3.02
C GLY A 49 -7.02 5.52 1.89
N ALA A 50 -6.89 6.84 1.95
CA ALA A 50 -7.35 7.74 0.90
C ALA A 50 -6.61 7.49 -0.42
N ILE A 51 -5.30 7.27 -0.40
CA ILE A 51 -4.51 6.95 -1.59
C ILE A 51 -5.01 5.66 -2.26
N HIS A 52 -5.29 4.60 -1.50
CA HIS A 52 -5.81 3.35 -2.08
C HIS A 52 -7.18 3.57 -2.76
N LEU A 53 -8.05 4.40 -2.18
CA LEU A 53 -9.32 4.76 -2.82
C LEU A 53 -9.11 5.63 -4.07
N ILE A 54 -8.22 6.61 -4.03
CA ILE A 54 -7.90 7.45 -5.20
C ILE A 54 -7.33 6.59 -6.33
N THR A 55 -6.47 5.62 -6.01
CA THR A 55 -5.89 4.68 -6.98
C THR A 55 -6.99 3.87 -7.69
N PHE A 56 -8.04 3.46 -6.97
CA PHE A 56 -9.21 2.83 -7.59
C PHE A 56 -9.88 3.75 -8.64
N PHE A 57 -10.07 5.02 -8.33
CA PHE A 57 -10.60 5.98 -9.30
C PHE A 57 -9.68 6.17 -10.51
N THR A 58 -8.35 6.14 -10.32
CA THR A 58 -7.41 6.25 -11.45
C THR A 58 -7.51 5.07 -12.42
N VAL A 59 -7.80 3.86 -11.92
CA VAL A 59 -8.05 2.67 -12.76
C VAL A 59 -9.30 2.86 -13.62
N LEU A 60 -10.38 3.43 -13.07
CA LEU A 60 -11.58 3.75 -13.84
C LEU A 60 -11.29 4.82 -14.91
N MET A 61 -10.49 5.83 -14.57
CA MET A 61 -10.11 6.92 -15.48
C MET A 61 -9.22 6.47 -16.64
N ARG A 62 -8.48 5.36 -16.52
CA ARG A 62 -7.69 4.77 -17.63
C ARG A 62 -8.55 4.44 -18.85
N LEU A 63 -9.82 4.12 -18.64
CA LEU A 63 -10.77 3.82 -19.73
C LEU A 63 -11.13 5.07 -20.56
N VAL A 64 -10.94 6.27 -20.01
CA VAL A 64 -11.25 7.55 -20.66
C VAL A 64 -9.99 8.22 -21.19
N CYS A 65 -8.93 8.28 -20.37
CA CYS A 65 -7.67 8.92 -20.73
C CYS A 65 -6.48 8.20 -20.06
N GLU A 66 -5.80 7.35 -20.81
CA GLU A 66 -4.68 6.54 -20.33
C GLU A 66 -3.48 7.40 -19.90
N THR A 67 -3.10 8.40 -20.71
CA THR A 67 -1.92 9.24 -20.47
C THR A 67 -2.01 10.03 -19.17
N PHE A 68 -3.18 10.62 -18.89
CA PHE A 68 -3.40 11.37 -17.65
C PHE A 68 -3.31 10.44 -16.43
N SER A 69 -3.91 9.25 -16.53
CA SER A 69 -3.87 8.27 -15.43
C SER A 69 -2.45 7.80 -15.12
N SER A 70 -1.62 7.53 -16.14
CA SER A 70 -0.21 7.15 -15.92
C SER A 70 0.60 8.23 -15.19
N ILE A 71 0.38 9.51 -15.49
CA ILE A 71 1.06 10.61 -14.80
C ILE A 71 0.61 10.69 -13.34
N VAL A 72 -0.69 10.63 -13.10
CA VAL A 72 -1.26 10.69 -11.75
C VAL A 72 -0.76 9.52 -10.89
N GLU A 73 -0.71 8.31 -11.43
CA GLU A 73 -0.18 7.15 -10.72
C GLU A 73 1.31 7.29 -10.40
N GLY A 74 2.11 7.86 -11.30
CA GLY A 74 3.52 8.13 -11.02
C GLY A 74 3.71 9.10 -9.84
N ILE A 75 2.88 10.14 -9.78
CA ILE A 75 2.88 11.10 -8.67
C ILE A 75 2.43 10.42 -7.37
N ILE A 76 1.32 9.67 -7.41
CA ILE A 76 0.80 8.94 -6.25
C ILE A 76 1.85 7.96 -5.73
N GLY A 77 2.45 7.15 -6.60
CA GLY A 77 3.47 6.17 -6.21
C GLY A 77 4.69 6.82 -5.56
N SER A 78 5.14 7.95 -6.10
CA SER A 78 6.27 8.70 -5.52
C SER A 78 5.94 9.25 -4.13
N PHE A 79 4.74 9.80 -3.95
CA PHE A 79 4.27 10.27 -2.65
C PHE A 79 4.11 9.12 -1.65
N SER A 80 3.47 8.02 -2.06
CA SER A 80 3.25 6.83 -1.23
C SER A 80 4.56 6.25 -0.71
N PHE A 81 5.63 6.26 -1.51
CA PHE A 81 6.94 5.77 -1.07
C PHE A 81 7.50 6.61 0.09
N GLY A 82 7.45 7.94 -0.02
CA GLY A 82 7.87 8.83 1.07
C GLY A 82 6.96 8.71 2.30
N TRP A 83 5.66 8.56 2.07
CA TRP A 83 4.67 8.39 3.13
C TRP A 83 4.85 7.08 3.90
N PHE A 84 5.19 6.00 3.20
CA PHE A 84 5.50 4.69 3.78
C PHE A 84 6.70 4.74 4.73
N ILE A 85 7.79 5.40 4.31
CA ILE A 85 8.98 5.60 5.16
C ILE A 85 8.58 6.37 6.42
N THR A 86 7.82 7.45 6.24
CA THR A 86 7.36 8.30 7.34
C THR A 86 6.46 7.52 8.31
N GLY A 87 5.52 6.74 7.79
CA GLY A 87 4.67 5.84 8.57
C GLY A 87 5.48 4.81 9.35
N SER A 88 6.50 4.22 8.73
CA SER A 88 7.42 3.29 9.40
C SER A 88 8.12 3.94 10.59
N VAL A 89 8.63 5.16 10.41
CA VAL A 89 9.28 5.91 11.51
C VAL A 89 8.28 6.17 12.65
N TRP A 90 7.07 6.63 12.34
CA TRP A 90 6.06 6.92 13.36
C TRP A 90 5.62 5.67 14.13
N VAL A 91 5.29 4.58 13.45
CA VAL A 91 4.83 3.34 14.09
C VAL A 91 5.97 2.71 14.88
N PHE A 92 7.19 2.61 14.33
CA PHE A 92 8.29 1.98 15.06
C PHE A 92 8.85 2.86 16.17
N SER A 93 8.70 4.19 16.14
CA SER A 93 9.19 5.05 17.23
C SER A 93 8.55 4.74 18.60
N VAL A 94 7.34 4.19 18.60
CA VAL A 94 6.55 3.91 19.82
C VAL A 94 6.49 2.42 20.16
N TYR A 95 7.25 1.56 19.48
CA TYR A 95 7.12 0.10 19.63
C TYR A 95 7.39 -0.40 21.06
N ASN A 96 8.22 0.30 21.84
CA ASN A 96 8.54 -0.05 23.23
C ASN A 96 7.61 0.61 24.26
N SER A 97 6.86 1.64 23.88
CA SER A 97 6.15 2.54 24.80
C SER A 97 4.67 2.70 24.46
N TYR A 98 4.14 1.90 23.54
CA TYR A 98 2.72 1.95 23.16
C TYR A 98 1.78 1.42 24.26
N GLU A 99 2.25 0.54 25.14
CA GLU A 99 1.44 -0.04 26.21
C GLU A 99 0.98 1.03 27.21
N GLY A 100 -0.33 1.21 27.34
CA GLY A 100 -0.94 2.19 28.27
C GLY A 100 -1.01 3.63 27.76
N HIS A 101 -0.31 3.96 26.67
CA HIS A 101 -0.27 5.31 26.08
C HIS A 101 -0.89 5.40 24.69
N CYS A 102 -1.13 4.26 24.05
CA CYS A 102 -1.74 4.15 22.74
C CYS A 102 -2.75 3.00 22.73
N ASP A 103 -3.84 3.17 21.99
CA ASP A 103 -4.77 2.07 21.75
C ASP A 103 -4.07 0.91 21.02
N LYS A 104 -4.13 -0.28 21.64
CA LYS A 104 -3.45 -1.48 21.14
C LYS A 104 -3.99 -1.92 19.78
N ASN A 105 -5.29 -1.76 19.52
CA ASN A 105 -5.89 -2.19 18.26
C ASN A 105 -5.46 -1.27 17.12
N LEU A 106 -5.45 0.04 17.36
CA LEU A 106 -4.94 1.01 16.38
C LEU A 106 -3.47 0.76 16.04
N TYR A 107 -2.62 0.61 17.06
CA TYR A 107 -1.19 0.39 16.87
C TYR A 107 -0.92 -0.93 16.11
N LEU A 108 -1.51 -2.04 16.56
CA LEU A 108 -1.32 -3.34 15.91
C LEU A 108 -1.86 -3.34 14.48
N PHE A 109 -2.96 -2.63 14.22
CA PHE A 109 -3.50 -2.49 12.88
C PHE A 109 -2.52 -1.75 11.97
N ALA A 110 -1.99 -0.58 12.39
CA ALA A 110 -0.98 0.16 11.63
C ALA A 110 0.30 -0.66 11.41
N PHE A 111 0.73 -1.41 12.43
CA PHE A 111 1.89 -2.29 12.36
C PHE A 111 1.69 -3.42 11.35
N VAL A 112 0.53 -4.09 11.34
CA VAL A 112 0.22 -5.14 10.37
C VAL A 112 0.15 -4.59 8.94
N ILE A 113 -0.45 -3.42 8.73
CA ILE A 113 -0.48 -2.76 7.42
C ILE A 113 0.94 -2.51 6.91
N LEU A 114 1.84 -1.97 7.74
CA LEU A 114 3.23 -1.78 7.37
C LEU A 114 3.93 -3.09 7.00
N ILE A 115 3.74 -4.16 7.79
CA ILE A 115 4.32 -5.48 7.47
C ILE A 115 3.83 -6.00 6.12
N LEU A 116 2.55 -5.84 5.81
CA LEU A 116 2.00 -6.24 4.52
C LEU A 116 2.64 -5.45 3.38
N GLU A 117 2.77 -4.12 3.52
CA GLU A 117 3.43 -3.26 2.54
C GLU A 117 4.90 -3.62 2.33
N TYR A 118 5.66 -3.88 3.41
CA TYR A 118 7.02 -4.42 3.33
C TYR A 118 7.07 -5.75 2.57
N SER A 119 6.12 -6.65 2.84
CA SER A 119 6.04 -7.95 2.19
C SER A 119 5.77 -7.82 0.69
N PHE A 120 4.85 -6.94 0.30
CA PHE A 120 4.58 -6.63 -1.11
C PHE A 120 5.81 -6.06 -1.82
N MET A 121 6.53 -5.14 -1.17
CA MET A 121 7.75 -4.55 -1.73
C MET A 121 8.85 -5.61 -1.91
N ALA A 122 9.06 -6.48 -0.91
CA ALA A 122 10.04 -7.56 -0.98
C ALA A 122 9.72 -8.56 -2.11
N LEU A 123 8.44 -8.96 -2.25
CA LEU A 123 7.99 -9.83 -3.34
C LEU A 123 8.22 -9.20 -4.71
N PHE A 124 7.92 -7.91 -4.85
CA PHE A 124 8.12 -7.19 -6.11
C PHE A 124 9.60 -7.17 -6.52
N LEU A 125 10.49 -6.81 -5.59
CA LEU A 125 11.94 -6.80 -5.83
C LEU A 125 12.49 -8.20 -6.15
N CYS A 126 12.06 -9.23 -5.42
CA CYS A 126 12.46 -10.62 -5.68
C CYS A 126 12.04 -11.09 -7.08
N CYS A 127 10.79 -10.82 -7.48
CA CYS A 127 10.30 -11.18 -8.81
C CYS A 127 11.07 -10.45 -9.92
N CYS A 128 11.30 -9.14 -9.79
CA CYS A 128 12.04 -8.37 -10.81
C CYS A 128 13.49 -8.84 -10.98
N CYS A 129 14.19 -9.16 -9.87
CA CYS A 129 15.56 -9.70 -9.90
C CYS A 129 15.61 -11.11 -10.50
N TRP A 130 14.60 -11.94 -10.22
CA TRP A 130 14.50 -13.28 -10.78
C TRP A 130 14.25 -13.26 -12.29
N PHE A 131 13.30 -12.43 -12.76
CA PHE A 131 12.99 -12.29 -14.19
C PHE A 131 14.14 -11.71 -15.00
N SER A 132 14.86 -10.72 -14.47
CA SER A 132 16.03 -10.15 -15.15
C SER A 132 17.17 -11.16 -15.29
N SER A 133 17.44 -11.94 -14.25
CA SER A 133 18.47 -12.99 -14.26
C SER A 133 18.12 -14.11 -15.25
N LEU A 134 16.87 -14.60 -15.25
CA LEU A 134 16.40 -15.60 -16.22
C LEU A 134 16.49 -15.11 -17.66
N LYS A 135 16.09 -13.86 -17.92
CA LYS A 135 16.14 -13.27 -19.26
C LYS A 135 17.58 -13.18 -19.77
N THR A 136 18.53 -12.85 -18.88
CA THR A 136 19.96 -12.79 -19.20
C THR A 136 20.52 -14.18 -19.52
N ILE A 137 20.20 -15.19 -18.70
CA ILE A 137 20.64 -16.58 -18.91
C ILE A 137 20.06 -17.18 -20.20
N PHE A 138 18.79 -16.88 -20.51
CA PHE A 138 18.14 -17.40 -21.72
C PHE A 138 18.68 -16.71 -22.99
N TYR A 139 19.03 -15.42 -22.91
CA TYR A 139 19.69 -14.68 -24.00
C TYR A 139 21.10 -15.23 -24.29
N GLU A 140 21.91 -15.48 -23.25
CA GLU A 140 23.23 -16.12 -23.37
C GLU A 140 23.17 -17.55 -23.93
N ARG A 141 22.08 -18.28 -23.71
CA ARG A 141 21.90 -19.66 -24.23
C ARG A 141 21.40 -19.74 -25.67
N LEU A 142 20.96 -18.63 -26.26
CA LEU A 142 20.41 -18.54 -27.62
C LEU A 142 21.41 -18.00 -28.66
N GLN A 143 22.60 -17.59 -28.22
CA GLN A 143 23.71 -17.12 -29.05
C GLN A 143 24.80 -18.19 -29.16
#